data_AF-A0A960H4I3-F1
#
_entry.id   AF-A0A960H4I3-F1
#
_cell.length_a   1.000
_cell.length_b   1.000
_cell.length_c   1.000
_cell.angle_alpha   90.00
_cell.angle_beta   90.00
_cell.angle_gamma   90.00
#
_symmetry.space_group_name_H-M   'P 1'
#
loop_
_entity.id
_entity.type
_entity.pdbx_description
1 polymer ?
#
loop_
_entity_poly.entity_id
_entity_poly.type
_entity_poly.pdbx_seq_one_letter_code
_entity_poly.pdbx_strand_id
1 'polypeptide(L)'
;MTDQDRAAARREIADALLTALERRHEVLDVIVESADRQSAVDAITELLGTSSIGSEAVMGMSFDRLTKDSRRRIAKELEDLNSQLSFTLKERPASSDESLQLRPFSHEADRDIFATRTEEMGAAGDGSGSPAGELDDEIRSARERLRAEEAAWLVAMDG
;
A
#
# COMPACT_ATOMS: atom_id res chain seq x y z
N MET A 1 3.72 -6.51 3.81
CA MET A 1 2.42 -5.89 3.50
C MET A 1 2.12 -4.91 4.62
N THR A 2 2.13 -3.62 4.29
CA THR A 2 1.87 -2.53 5.22
C THR A 2 0.38 -2.46 5.57
N ASP A 3 0.01 -1.70 6.60
CA ASP A 3 -1.40 -1.48 6.93
C ASP A 3 -2.13 -0.68 5.83
N GLN A 4 -1.40 0.14 5.06
CA GLN A 4 -1.92 0.84 3.89
C GLN A 4 -2.24 -0.13 2.74
N ASP A 5 -1.35 -1.08 2.45
CA ASP A 5 -1.60 -2.12 1.43
C ASP A 5 -2.85 -2.93 1.78
N ARG A 6 -3.03 -3.24 3.06
CA ARG A 6 -4.22 -3.93 3.57
C ARG A 6 -5.48 -3.09 3.39
N ALA A 7 -5.43 -1.81 3.73
CA ALA A 7 -6.56 -0.90 3.58
C ALA A 7 -6.94 -0.71 2.09
N ALA A 8 -5.94 -0.58 1.21
CA ALA A 8 -6.15 -0.49 -0.24
C ALA A 8 -6.80 -1.76 -0.81
N ALA A 9 -6.26 -2.95 -0.48
CA ALA A 9 -6.85 -4.22 -0.89
C ALA A 9 -8.28 -4.39 -0.35
N ARG A 10 -8.52 -3.97 0.90
CA ARG A 10 -9.86 -4.05 1.50
C ARG A 10 -10.85 -3.09 0.81
N ARG A 11 -10.40 -1.89 0.46
CA ARG A 11 -11.18 -0.89 -0.27
C ARG A 11 -11.59 -1.42 -1.64
N GLU A 12 -10.66 -2.02 -2.34
CA GLU A 12 -10.91 -2.65 -3.64
C GLU A 12 -11.95 -3.78 -3.56
N ILE A 13 -11.85 -4.65 -2.55
CA ILE A 13 -12.86 -5.70 -2.32
C ILE A 13 -14.23 -5.08 -2.03
N ALA A 14 -14.31 -4.08 -1.14
CA ALA A 14 -15.57 -3.45 -0.78
C ALA A 14 -16.24 -2.77 -1.98
N ASP A 15 -15.44 -2.12 -2.82
CA ASP A 15 -15.87 -1.50 -4.08
C ASP A 15 -16.43 -2.54 -5.05
N ALA A 16 -15.67 -3.60 -5.33
CA ALA A 16 -16.10 -4.70 -6.21
C ALA A 16 -17.42 -5.34 -5.74
N LEU A 17 -17.57 -5.60 -4.44
CA LEU A 17 -18.81 -6.14 -3.86
C LEU A 17 -19.98 -5.18 -4.09
N LEU A 18 -19.80 -3.88 -3.90
CA LEU A 18 -20.86 -2.88 -4.08
C LEU A 18 -21.27 -2.76 -5.56
N THR A 19 -20.30 -2.68 -6.47
CA THR A 19 -20.56 -2.64 -7.92
C THR A 19 -21.29 -3.91 -8.38
N ALA A 20 -20.87 -5.09 -7.88
CA ALA A 20 -21.55 -6.34 -8.18
C ALA A 20 -23.01 -6.35 -7.71
N LEU A 21 -23.30 -5.77 -6.54
CA LEU A 21 -24.66 -5.68 -5.98
C LEU A 21 -25.59 -4.74 -6.76
N GLU A 22 -25.02 -3.70 -7.37
CA GLU A 22 -25.73 -2.77 -8.26
C GLU A 22 -26.06 -3.43 -9.60
N ARG A 23 -25.14 -4.26 -10.11
CA ARG A 23 -25.25 -5.01 -11.37
C ARG A 23 -25.59 -6.50 -11.16
N ARG A 24 -26.30 -6.82 -10.08
CA ARG A 24 -26.55 -8.19 -9.60
C ARG A 24 -27.11 -9.16 -10.65
N HIS A 25 -27.89 -8.66 -11.61
CA HIS A 25 -28.48 -9.49 -12.66
C HIS A 25 -27.41 -9.89 -13.67
N GLU A 26 -26.66 -8.92 -14.18
CA GLU A 26 -25.53 -9.15 -15.09
C GLU A 26 -24.46 -10.05 -14.47
N VAL A 27 -24.14 -9.84 -13.18
CA VAL A 27 -23.19 -10.69 -12.45
C VAL A 27 -23.69 -12.13 -12.36
N LEU A 28 -24.98 -12.33 -12.05
CA LEU A 28 -25.54 -13.67 -11.99
C LEU A 28 -25.58 -14.34 -13.37
N ASP A 29 -25.88 -13.58 -14.42
CA ASP A 29 -25.93 -14.06 -15.79
C ASP A 29 -24.54 -14.58 -16.22
N VAL A 30 -23.47 -13.80 -16.03
CA VAL A 30 -22.11 -14.25 -16.41
C VAL A 30 -21.62 -15.43 -15.57
N ILE A 31 -22.01 -15.53 -14.29
CA ILE A 31 -21.67 -16.69 -13.44
C ILE A 31 -22.37 -17.95 -13.96
N VAL A 32 -23.64 -17.85 -14.34
CA VAL A 32 -24.42 -18.99 -14.85
C VAL A 32 -23.95 -19.44 -16.24
N GLU A 33 -23.45 -18.52 -17.07
CA GLU A 33 -22.88 -18.82 -18.39
C GLU A 33 -21.48 -19.44 -18.32
N SER A 34 -20.79 -19.32 -17.18
CA SER A 34 -19.43 -19.82 -16.99
C SER A 34 -19.38 -21.33 -16.76
N ALA A 35 -18.34 -21.98 -17.29
CA ALA A 35 -18.19 -23.44 -17.20
C ALA A 35 -17.71 -23.90 -15.82
N ASP A 36 -16.94 -23.07 -15.13
CA ASP A 36 -16.32 -23.35 -13.84
C ASP A 36 -16.08 -22.07 -13.03
N ARG A 37 -15.55 -22.22 -11.82
CA ARG A 37 -15.27 -21.10 -10.92
C ARG A 37 -14.23 -20.14 -11.50
N GLN A 38 -13.23 -20.63 -12.22
CA GLN A 38 -12.16 -19.77 -12.74
C GLN A 38 -12.70 -18.90 -13.88
N SER A 39 -13.41 -19.50 -14.83
CA SER A 39 -14.08 -18.76 -15.92
C SER A 39 -15.10 -17.75 -15.39
N ALA A 40 -15.81 -18.06 -14.30
CA ALA A 40 -16.71 -17.10 -13.65
C ALA A 40 -15.95 -15.90 -13.05
N VAL A 41 -14.83 -16.14 -12.37
CA VAL A 41 -13.97 -15.06 -11.83
C VAL A 41 -13.44 -14.17 -12.95
N ASP A 42 -12.96 -14.77 -14.04
CA ASP A 42 -12.45 -14.04 -15.19
C ASP A 42 -13.55 -13.19 -15.87
N ALA A 43 -14.75 -13.76 -16.03
CA ALA A 43 -15.91 -13.05 -16.57
C ALA A 43 -16.39 -11.91 -15.66
N ILE A 44 -16.36 -12.08 -14.34
CA ILE A 44 -16.67 -11.01 -13.38
C ILE A 44 -15.62 -9.90 -13.47
N THR A 45 -14.33 -10.24 -13.60
CA THR A 45 -13.25 -9.27 -13.78
C THR A 45 -13.49 -8.43 -15.03
N GLU A 46 -13.82 -9.05 -16.15
CA GLU A 46 -14.13 -8.34 -17.40
C GLU A 46 -15.39 -7.48 -17.26
N LEU A 47 -16.47 -8.04 -16.71
CA LEU A 47 -17.76 -7.36 -16.56
C LEU A 47 -17.63 -6.10 -15.68
N LEU A 48 -16.96 -6.21 -14.53
CA LEU A 48 -16.91 -5.16 -13.51
C LEU A 48 -15.69 -4.24 -13.63
N GLY A 49 -14.67 -4.61 -14.42
CA GLY A 49 -13.43 -3.84 -14.52
C GLY A 49 -12.65 -3.81 -13.19
N THR A 50 -12.71 -4.89 -12.41
CA THR A 50 -12.08 -5.00 -11.08
C THR A 50 -10.94 -6.02 -11.08
N SER A 51 -10.09 -6.06 -10.04
CA SER A 51 -9.03 -7.06 -9.96
C SER A 51 -9.55 -8.47 -9.70
N SER A 52 -8.66 -9.44 -9.92
CA SER A 52 -8.91 -10.84 -9.57
C SER A 52 -9.31 -11.02 -8.10
N ILE A 53 -8.75 -10.25 -7.16
CA ILE A 53 -9.10 -10.35 -5.74
C ILE A 53 -10.53 -9.84 -5.49
N GLY A 54 -10.92 -8.74 -6.15
CA GLY A 54 -12.29 -8.22 -6.10
C GLY A 54 -13.29 -9.24 -6.67
N SER A 55 -12.99 -9.81 -7.83
CA SER A 55 -13.83 -10.83 -8.48
C SER A 55 -13.94 -12.12 -7.67
N GLU A 56 -12.85 -12.57 -7.05
CA GLU A 56 -12.85 -13.72 -6.15
C GLU A 56 -13.75 -13.47 -4.92
N ALA A 57 -13.74 -12.26 -4.38
CA ALA A 57 -14.63 -11.89 -3.27
C ALA A 57 -16.10 -11.85 -3.70
N VAL A 58 -16.40 -11.41 -4.92
CA VAL A 58 -17.75 -11.45 -5.51
C VAL A 58 -18.22 -12.89 -5.71
N MET A 59 -17.38 -13.74 -6.30
CA MET A 59 -17.69 -15.16 -6.54
C MET A 59 -17.90 -15.94 -5.22
N GLY A 60 -17.16 -15.58 -4.16
CA GLY A 60 -17.29 -16.16 -2.83
C GLY A 60 -18.37 -15.50 -1.94
N MET A 61 -19.15 -14.54 -2.46
CA MET A 61 -20.12 -13.80 -1.66
C MET A 61 -21.27 -14.69 -1.19
N SER A 62 -21.55 -14.67 0.10
CA SER A 62 -22.73 -15.33 0.68
C SER A 62 -24.01 -14.50 0.48
N PHE A 63 -25.16 -15.17 0.30
CA PHE A 63 -26.43 -14.50 -0.01
C PHE A 63 -26.92 -13.49 1.06
N ASP A 64 -26.49 -13.60 2.33
CA ASP A 64 -26.81 -12.62 3.38
C ASP A 64 -26.20 -11.23 3.09
N ARG A 65 -25.14 -11.17 2.27
CA ARG A 65 -24.53 -9.92 1.81
C ARG A 65 -25.43 -9.13 0.84
N LEU A 66 -26.42 -9.78 0.21
CA LEU A 66 -27.40 -9.12 -0.66
C LEU A 66 -28.42 -8.26 0.10
N THR A 67 -28.59 -8.50 1.40
CA THR A 67 -29.60 -7.79 2.20
C THR A 67 -29.34 -6.29 2.25
N LYS A 68 -30.41 -5.48 2.31
CA LYS A 68 -30.29 -4.02 2.40
C LYS A 68 -29.37 -3.57 3.53
N ASP A 69 -29.38 -4.28 4.66
CA ASP A 69 -28.53 -3.98 5.80
C ASP A 69 -27.03 -4.24 5.49
N SER A 70 -26.69 -5.43 5.00
CA SER A 70 -25.31 -5.77 4.62
C SER A 70 -24.76 -4.82 3.55
N ARG A 71 -25.57 -4.44 2.56
CA ARG A 71 -25.15 -3.46 1.53
C ARG A 71 -24.82 -2.09 2.13
N ARG A 72 -25.62 -1.60 3.08
CA ARG A 72 -25.32 -0.34 3.79
C ARG A 72 -24.02 -0.44 4.59
N ARG A 73 -23.77 -1.59 5.22
CA ARG A 73 -22.51 -1.83 5.94
C ARG A 73 -21.30 -1.83 5.02
N ILE A 74 -21.38 -2.47 3.86
CA ILE A 74 -20.31 -2.47 2.84
C ILE A 74 -20.06 -1.06 2.31
N ALA A 75 -21.13 -0.31 1.98
CA ALA A 75 -20.99 1.07 1.51
C ALA A 75 -20.33 1.98 2.55
N LYS A 76 -20.71 1.84 3.83
CA LYS A 76 -20.07 2.57 4.92
C LYS A 76 -18.59 2.20 5.10
N GLU A 77 -18.28 0.90 5.04
CA GLU A 77 -16.89 0.43 5.09
C GLU A 77 -16.05 1.04 3.97
N LEU A 78 -16.59 1.10 2.75
CA LEU A 78 -15.92 1.73 1.61
C LEU A 78 -15.68 3.23 1.83
N GLU A 79 -16.66 3.95 2.38
CA GLU A 79 -16.53 5.36 2.75
C GLU A 79 -15.46 5.61 3.81
N ASP A 80 -15.44 4.79 4.86
CA ASP A 80 -14.44 4.86 5.94
C ASP A 80 -13.03 4.60 5.38
N LEU A 81 -12.86 3.58 4.52
CA LEU A 81 -11.59 3.25 3.88
C LEU A 81 -11.10 4.34 2.93
N ASN A 82 -11.99 4.93 2.12
CA ASN A 82 -11.64 6.06 1.26
C ASN A 82 -11.18 7.27 2.09
N SER A 83 -11.84 7.53 3.22
CA SER A 83 -11.47 8.60 4.14
C SER A 83 -10.09 8.37 4.76
N GLN A 84 -9.82 7.15 5.21
CA GLN A 84 -8.52 6.75 5.76
C GLN A 84 -7.41 6.89 4.72
N LEU A 85 -7.59 6.34 3.52
CA LEU A 85 -6.59 6.39 2.45
C LEU A 85 -6.34 7.83 1.96
N SER A 86 -7.39 8.65 1.85
CA SER A 86 -7.24 10.07 1.51
C SER A 86 -6.47 10.86 2.58
N PHE A 87 -6.68 10.54 3.85
CA PHE A 87 -5.93 11.16 4.95
C PHE A 87 -4.45 10.78 4.90
N THR A 88 -4.16 9.49 4.69
CA THR A 88 -2.77 9.01 4.55
C THR A 88 -2.06 9.64 3.34
N LEU A 89 -2.73 9.79 2.21
CA LEU A 89 -2.21 10.50 1.03
C LEU A 89 -1.87 11.97 1.32
N LYS A 90 -2.67 12.65 2.17
CA LYS A 90 -2.42 14.05 2.56
C LYS A 90 -1.28 14.19 3.56
N GLU A 91 -1.11 13.25 4.47
CA GLU A 91 -0.04 13.31 5.49
C GLU A 91 1.32 12.84 4.96
N ARG A 92 1.37 12.00 3.92
CA ARG A 92 2.62 11.44 3.38
C ARG A 92 2.64 11.38 1.84
N PRO A 93 2.58 12.53 1.14
CA PRO A 93 2.49 12.57 -0.32
C PRO A 93 3.65 11.85 -1.02
N ALA A 94 4.88 11.95 -0.49
CA ALA A 94 6.07 11.31 -1.05
C ALA A 94 6.12 9.78 -0.91
N SER A 95 5.19 9.16 -0.16
CA SER A 95 5.18 7.70 0.07
C SER A 95 4.33 6.92 -0.94
N SER A 96 3.55 7.61 -1.77
CA SER A 96 2.59 7.01 -2.71
C SER A 96 2.74 7.54 -4.13
N ASP A 97 3.73 8.39 -4.38
CA ASP A 97 4.02 8.90 -5.72
C ASP A 97 4.99 7.92 -6.43
N GLU A 98 4.62 7.45 -7.62
CA GLU A 98 5.50 6.66 -8.49
C GLU A 98 6.72 7.47 -8.98
N SER A 99 6.73 8.79 -8.72
CA SER A 99 7.83 9.71 -8.99
C SER A 99 9.01 9.58 -8.02
N LEU A 100 8.89 8.86 -6.89
CA LEU A 100 9.95 8.78 -5.88
C LEU A 100 11.27 8.26 -6.49
N GLN A 101 12.28 9.12 -6.55
CA GLN A 101 13.63 8.76 -7.00
C GLN A 101 14.56 8.57 -5.82
N LEU A 102 15.49 7.63 -5.95
CA LEU A 102 16.55 7.40 -4.98
C LEU A 102 17.90 7.75 -5.60
N ARG A 103 18.68 8.57 -4.91
CA ARG A 103 20.09 8.79 -5.25
C ARG A 103 21.02 8.31 -4.13
N PRO A 104 22.27 7.98 -4.44
CA PRO A 104 23.29 7.74 -3.41
C PRO A 104 23.47 8.96 -2.49
N PHE A 105 23.69 8.67 -1.21
CA PHE A 105 24.04 9.67 -0.20
C PHE A 105 25.44 10.24 -0.43
N SER A 106 25.59 11.55 -0.30
CA SER A 106 26.86 12.29 -0.37
C SER A 106 27.24 12.82 1.01
N HIS A 107 28.30 12.28 1.58
CA HIS A 107 28.84 12.70 2.87
C HIS A 107 29.22 14.20 2.98
N GLU A 108 29.51 14.86 1.85
CA GLU A 108 29.83 16.30 1.85
C GLU A 108 28.57 17.16 1.75
N ALA A 109 27.58 16.72 0.97
CA ALA A 109 26.41 17.52 0.63
C ALA A 109 25.17 17.23 1.49
N ASP A 110 25.08 16.04 2.10
CA ASP A 110 23.89 15.55 2.80
C ASP A 110 24.12 15.36 4.31
N ARG A 111 25.20 15.96 4.84
CA ARG A 111 25.58 15.85 6.26
C ARG A 111 24.47 16.36 7.18
N ASP A 112 23.80 17.43 6.78
CA ASP A 112 22.66 18.02 7.48
C ASP A 112 21.45 17.09 7.48
N ILE A 113 21.13 16.46 6.33
CA ILE A 113 20.06 15.46 6.23
C ILE A 113 20.32 14.31 7.21
N PHE A 114 21.55 13.81 7.25
CA PHE A 114 21.93 12.74 8.17
C PHE A 114 21.85 13.20 9.64
N ALA A 115 22.32 14.41 9.96
CA ALA A 115 22.23 14.97 11.30
C ALA A 115 20.78 15.04 11.81
N THR A 116 19.87 15.58 11.00
CA THR A 116 18.43 15.65 11.35
C THR A 116 17.85 14.26 11.57
N ARG A 117 18.18 13.28 10.72
CA ARG A 117 17.67 11.90 10.86
C ARG A 117 18.19 11.20 12.10
N THR A 118 19.47 11.39 12.43
CA THR A 118 20.08 10.83 13.63
C THR A 118 19.44 11.41 14.90
N GLU A 119 19.12 12.70 14.92
CA GLU A 119 18.37 13.35 16.01
C GLU A 119 16.92 12.84 16.11
N GLU A 120 16.20 12.75 15.00
CA GLU A 120 14.82 12.25 14.97
C GLU A 120 14.69 10.80 15.46
N MET A 121 15.61 9.93 15.03
CA MET A 121 15.59 8.51 15.33
C MET A 121 16.17 8.19 16.71
N GLY A 122 17.06 9.04 17.25
CA GLY A 122 17.73 8.83 18.53
C GLY A 122 18.65 7.61 18.55
N ALA A 123 18.97 7.04 17.39
CA ALA A 123 19.78 5.84 17.22
C ALA A 123 20.89 6.07 16.19
N ALA A 124 21.98 5.31 16.33
CA ALA A 124 23.13 5.29 15.43
C ALA A 124 22.70 4.96 13.99
N GLY A 125 23.33 5.62 13.02
CA GLY A 125 23.00 5.48 11.60
C GLY A 125 23.51 4.19 10.97
N ASP A 126 24.23 3.38 11.74
CA ASP A 126 24.72 2.06 11.36
C ASP A 126 23.61 0.99 11.44
N GLY A 127 22.44 1.28 12.01
CA GLY A 127 21.36 0.31 12.13
C GLY A 127 21.59 -0.74 13.23
N SER A 128 22.56 -0.54 14.13
CA SER A 128 22.75 -1.35 15.33
C SER A 128 21.67 -1.12 16.39
N GLY A 129 20.96 0.01 16.32
CA GLY A 129 20.00 0.45 17.34
C GLY A 129 20.66 1.01 18.61
N SER A 130 21.98 1.19 18.62
CA SER A 130 22.70 1.88 19.69
C SER A 130 22.33 3.37 19.72
N PRO A 131 22.52 4.08 20.85
CA PRO A 131 22.37 5.53 20.88
C PRO A 131 23.32 6.19 19.87
N ALA A 132 22.87 7.28 19.25
CA ALA A 132 23.69 8.03 18.30
C ALA A 132 24.96 8.60 18.97
N GLY A 133 26.10 8.37 18.32
CA GLY A 133 27.38 8.96 18.67
C GLY A 133 27.59 10.36 18.08
N GLU A 134 28.85 10.78 18.05
CA GLU A 134 29.25 12.04 17.41
C GLU A 134 29.08 11.94 15.88
N LEU A 135 28.56 12.98 15.24
CA LEU A 135 28.07 12.94 13.86
C LEU A 135 29.16 12.54 12.85
N ASP A 136 30.39 13.02 13.03
CA ASP A 136 31.49 12.69 12.12
C ASP A 136 31.98 11.24 12.31
N ASP A 137 31.86 10.69 13.51
CA ASP A 137 32.16 9.29 13.81
C ASP A 137 31.10 8.36 13.21
N GLU A 138 29.82 8.73 13.31
CA GLU A 138 28.69 8.03 12.69
C GLU A 138 28.84 7.96 11.17
N ILE A 139 29.13 9.10 10.52
CA ILE A 139 29.35 9.15 9.06
C ILE A 139 30.57 8.31 8.67
N ARG A 140 31.63 8.30 9.48
CA ARG A 140 32.84 7.50 9.19
C ARG A 140 32.54 5.99 9.27
N SER A 141 31.89 5.54 10.34
CA SER A 141 31.50 4.13 10.53
C SER A 141 30.61 3.64 9.38
N ALA A 142 29.64 4.45 8.99
CA ALA A 142 28.76 4.15 7.88
C ALA A 142 29.49 4.03 6.52
N ARG A 143 30.48 4.89 6.27
CA ARG A 143 31.29 4.84 5.04
C ARG A 143 32.09 3.56 4.93
N GLU A 144 32.58 3.02 6.05
CA GLU A 144 33.29 1.74 6.07
C GLU A 144 32.37 0.60 5.64
N ARG A 145 31.12 0.61 6.12
CA ARG A 145 30.12 -0.40 5.75
C ARG A 145 29.62 -0.28 4.32
N LEU A 146 29.47 0.96 3.82
CA LEU A 146 29.17 1.20 2.41
C LEU A 146 30.29 0.65 1.51
N ARG A 147 31.56 0.85 1.89
CA ARG A 147 32.73 0.30 1.17
C ARG A 147 32.84 -1.22 1.27
N ALA A 148 32.38 -1.80 2.38
CA ALA A 148 32.34 -3.24 2.59
C ALA A 148 31.13 -3.91 1.92
N GLU A 149 30.27 -3.13 1.22
CA GLU A 149 29.02 -3.61 0.61
C GLU A 149 28.01 -4.19 1.63
N GLU A 150 28.14 -3.81 2.91
CA GLU A 150 27.27 -4.26 4.00
C GLU A 150 26.09 -3.30 4.25
N ALA A 151 26.10 -2.14 3.61
CA ALA A 151 25.07 -1.12 3.74
C ALA A 151 24.91 -0.30 2.45
N ALA A 152 23.72 0.23 2.22
CA ALA A 152 23.44 1.21 1.18
C ALA A 152 22.74 2.42 1.79
N TRP A 153 23.25 3.62 1.49
CA TRP A 153 22.67 4.88 1.97
C TRP A 153 22.13 5.67 0.80
N LEU A 154 20.83 5.96 0.86
CA LEU A 154 20.08 6.59 -0.22
C LEU A 154 19.34 7.81 0.31
N VAL A 155 19.26 8.85 -0.51
CA VAL A 155 18.43 10.02 -0.29
C VAL A 155 17.23 9.92 -1.21
N ALA A 156 16.04 9.99 -0.62
CA ALA A 156 14.78 10.12 -1.34
C ALA A 156 14.67 11.53 -1.93
N MET A 157 14.31 11.59 -3.21
CA MET A 157 14.05 12.84 -3.94
C MET A 157 12.63 12.80 -4.50
N ASP A 158 11.97 13.96 -4.47
CA ASP A 158 10.76 14.18 -5.26
C ASP A 158 11.14 14.11 -6.76
N GLY A 159 10.34 13.39 -7.55
CA GLY A 159 10.57 13.23 -9.00
C GLY A 159 10.01 14.34 -9.87
#